data_AF-A0A8E0VKW8-F1
#
_entry.id   AF-A0A8E0VKW8-F1
#
_cell.length_a   1.000
_cell.length_b   1.000
_cell.length_c   1.000
_cell.angle_alpha   90.00
_cell.angle_beta   90.00
_cell.angle_gamma   90.00
#
_symmetry.space_group_name_H-M   'P 1'
#
loop_
_entity.id
_entity.type
_entity.pdbx_description
1 polymer ?
#
loop_
_entity_poly.entity_id
_entity_poly.type
_entity_poly.pdbx_seq_one_letter_code
_entity_poly.pdbx_strand_id
1 'polypeptide(L)'
;MVRLTFYEQRGCPCKQVVKENGRAFWIAFHETDSWPFPTSGMRWYLRFFTFSSRWCRVTQISCGGTKKHSTIARAKFVDPNSALIVTGRFGNDVAAQRDYPHFCLYLSTKVTDTEFHNGSILSGSLQRGNRRRGVWETTHYAFVKRTETGNN
;
A
#
# COMPACT_ATOMS: atom_id res chain seq x y z
N MET A 1 -16.18 -14.33 19.91
CA MET A 1 -15.46 -15.48 19.31
C MET A 1 -14.43 -14.93 18.33
N VAL A 2 -13.17 -14.76 18.76
CA VAL A 2 -12.10 -14.21 17.92
C VAL A 2 -11.67 -15.31 16.95
N ARG A 3 -11.80 -15.08 15.63
CA ARG A 3 -11.44 -16.09 14.61
C ARG A 3 -9.97 -16.49 14.80
N LEU A 4 -9.74 -17.78 15.09
CA LEU A 4 -8.43 -18.43 15.21
C LEU A 4 -7.59 -18.39 13.91
N THR A 5 -8.20 -18.03 12.77
CA THR A 5 -7.49 -17.79 11.49
C THR A 5 -6.49 -16.62 11.54
N PHE A 6 -6.50 -15.81 12.61
CA PHE A 6 -5.66 -14.62 12.79
C PHE A 6 -4.17 -14.95 13.02
N TYR A 7 -3.85 -16.07 13.67
CA TYR A 7 -2.46 -16.54 13.82
C TYR A 7 -1.96 -17.29 12.57
N GLU A 8 -2.88 -17.84 11.77
CA GLU A 8 -2.55 -18.61 10.55
C GLU A 8 -2.13 -17.75 9.36
N GLN A 9 -2.47 -16.45 9.36
CA GLN A 9 -2.09 -15.54 8.27
C GLN A 9 -0.60 -15.16 8.27
N ARG A 10 0.16 -15.50 9.33
CA ARG A 10 1.62 -15.37 9.33
C ARG A 10 2.23 -16.35 8.34
N GLY A 11 2.75 -15.81 7.23
CA GLY A 11 3.38 -16.60 6.18
C GLY A 11 2.45 -16.96 5.02
N CYS A 12 1.17 -16.58 5.06
CA CYS A 12 0.31 -16.69 3.88
C CYS A 12 0.86 -15.84 2.72
N PRO A 13 0.71 -16.29 1.46
CA PRO A 13 1.11 -15.50 0.31
C PRO A 13 0.25 -14.23 0.23
N CYS A 14 0.85 -13.06 -0.04
CA CYS A 14 0.11 -11.80 -0.25
C CYS A 14 -1.08 -11.95 -1.21
N LYS A 15 -0.95 -12.82 -2.22
CA LYS A 15 -2.01 -13.11 -3.19
C LYS A 15 -3.30 -13.65 -2.54
N GLN A 16 -3.17 -14.44 -1.48
CA GLN A 16 -4.31 -14.98 -0.74
C GLN A 16 -4.95 -13.88 0.13
N VAL A 17 -4.15 -13.09 0.85
CA VAL A 17 -4.64 -11.96 1.67
C VAL A 17 -5.39 -10.92 0.82
N VAL A 18 -4.92 -10.64 -0.40
CA VAL A 18 -5.62 -9.75 -1.33
C VAL A 18 -6.95 -10.34 -1.80
N LYS A 19 -7.04 -11.65 -2.01
CA LYS A 19 -8.30 -12.31 -2.39
C LYS A 19 -9.31 -12.30 -1.25
N GLU A 20 -8.87 -12.58 -0.03
CA GLU A 20 -9.72 -12.59 1.16
C GLU A 20 -10.33 -11.21 1.45
N ASN A 21 -9.58 -10.13 1.20
CA ASN A 21 -10.08 -8.75 1.32
C ASN A 21 -10.88 -8.26 0.10
N GLY A 22 -11.45 -9.16 -0.72
CA GLY A 22 -12.28 -8.76 -1.85
C GLY A 22 -11.53 -8.00 -2.95
N ARG A 23 -10.21 -8.21 -3.06
CA ARG A 23 -9.32 -7.60 -4.07
C ARG A 23 -9.21 -6.07 -3.98
N ALA A 24 -9.59 -5.47 -2.86
CA ALA A 24 -9.38 -4.06 -2.61
C ALA A 24 -9.15 -3.79 -1.12
N PHE A 25 -8.26 -2.86 -0.80
CA PHE A 25 -7.98 -2.51 0.59
C PHE A 25 -7.42 -1.09 0.71
N TRP A 26 -7.53 -0.57 1.93
CA TRP A 26 -7.01 0.73 2.32
C TRP A 26 -5.60 0.60 2.89
N ILE A 27 -4.73 1.52 2.49
CA ILE A 27 -3.37 1.65 3.01
C ILE A 27 -3.29 2.97 3.76
N ALA A 28 -2.92 2.88 5.03
CA ALA A 28 -2.52 4.01 5.83
C ALA A 28 -1.00 4.19 5.74
N PHE A 29 -0.55 5.42 5.58
CA PHE A 29 0.87 5.75 5.57
C PHE A 29 1.26 6.43 6.87
N HIS A 30 2.41 6.03 7.40
CA HIS A 30 3.09 6.74 8.46
C HIS A 30 4.31 7.43 7.86
N GLU A 31 4.48 8.70 8.16
CA GLU A 31 5.59 9.50 7.64
C GLU A 31 6.92 8.98 8.18
N THR A 32 7.95 9.07 7.35
CA THR A 32 9.35 8.92 7.78
C THR A 32 9.93 10.33 7.97
N ASP A 33 10.73 10.53 9.02
CA ASP A 33 11.28 11.85 9.41
C ASP A 33 12.07 12.56 8.28
N SER A 34 12.46 11.81 7.25
CA SER A 34 13.21 12.31 6.09
C SER A 34 12.36 12.88 4.96
N TRP A 35 11.03 12.82 5.00
CA TRP A 35 10.19 13.24 3.87
C TRP A 35 9.65 14.68 4.05
N PRO A 36 10.03 15.64 3.19
CA PRO A 36 9.79 17.08 3.42
C PRO A 36 8.39 17.56 3.01
N PHE A 37 7.53 16.70 2.48
CA PHE A 37 6.21 17.11 1.98
C PHE A 37 5.10 16.72 2.97
N PRO A 38 4.10 17.60 3.17
CA PRO A 38 3.00 17.33 4.10
C PRO A 38 2.20 16.14 3.59
N THR A 39 2.37 15.00 4.26
CA THR A 39 1.74 13.74 3.87
C THR A 39 0.91 13.14 5.01
N SER A 40 0.82 13.87 6.12
CA SER A 40 0.05 13.51 7.30
C SER A 40 -1.37 13.16 6.88
N GLY A 41 -1.82 11.95 7.23
CA GLY A 41 -3.15 11.45 6.89
C GLY A 41 -3.36 11.01 5.43
N MET A 42 -2.31 10.85 4.62
CA MET A 42 -2.41 10.25 3.28
C MET A 42 -2.94 8.81 3.38
N ARG A 43 -3.96 8.51 2.59
CA ARG A 43 -4.50 7.15 2.46
C ARG A 43 -4.55 6.75 1.01
N TRP A 44 -4.11 5.53 0.70
CA TRP A 44 -4.28 4.97 -0.63
C TRP A 44 -5.34 3.90 -0.61
N TYR A 45 -6.14 3.89 -1.66
CA TYR A 45 -7.06 2.81 -1.95
C TYR A 45 -6.53 2.01 -3.13
N LEU A 46 -6.20 0.74 -2.88
CA LEU A 46 -5.79 -0.18 -3.93
C LEU A 46 -6.98 -1.03 -4.32
N ARG A 47 -7.26 -1.09 -5.62
CA ARG A 47 -8.28 -1.97 -6.19
C ARG A 47 -7.69 -2.75 -7.34
N PHE A 48 -7.62 -4.06 -7.20
CA PHE A 48 -7.17 -4.95 -8.27
C PHE A 48 -8.30 -5.20 -9.26
N PHE A 49 -7.93 -5.41 -10.52
CA PHE A 49 -8.93 -5.77 -11.53
C PHE A 49 -9.39 -7.23 -11.34
N THR A 50 -10.66 -7.50 -11.64
CA THR A 50 -11.23 -8.85 -11.56
C THR A 50 -10.60 -9.80 -12.56
N PHE A 51 -10.24 -9.29 -13.74
CA PHE A 51 -9.66 -10.07 -14.84
C PHE A 51 -8.13 -10.17 -14.81
N SER A 52 -7.46 -9.32 -14.01
CA SER A 52 -6.00 -9.35 -13.92
C SER A 52 -5.49 -8.94 -12.55
N SER A 53 -4.74 -9.82 -11.92
CA SER A 53 -4.02 -9.51 -10.67
C SER A 53 -2.73 -8.72 -10.91
N ARG A 54 -2.30 -8.56 -12.18
CA ARG A 54 -1.06 -7.84 -12.55
C ARG A 54 -1.24 -6.33 -12.62
N TRP A 55 -2.48 -5.87 -12.60
CA TRP A 55 -2.83 -4.47 -12.68
C TRP A 55 -3.73 -4.10 -11.50
N CYS A 56 -3.50 -2.93 -10.94
CA CYS A 56 -4.32 -2.38 -9.89
C CYS A 56 -4.53 -0.89 -10.11
N ARG A 57 -5.72 -0.41 -9.80
CA ARG A 57 -5.99 1.01 -9.69
C ARG A 57 -5.57 1.47 -8.30
N VAL A 58 -4.71 2.48 -8.25
CA VAL A 58 -4.26 3.11 -7.02
C VAL A 58 -4.90 4.49 -6.97
N THR A 59 -5.69 4.74 -5.94
CA THR A 59 -6.29 6.05 -5.69
C THR A 59 -5.67 6.63 -4.43
N GLN A 60 -4.84 7.65 -4.61
CA GLN A 60 -4.30 8.46 -3.53
C GLN A 60 -5.34 9.49 -3.10
N ILE A 61 -5.60 9.55 -1.80
CA ILE A 61 -6.47 10.55 -1.17
C ILE A 61 -5.60 11.40 -0.23
N SER A 62 -5.58 12.71 -0.46
CA SER A 62 -4.86 13.66 0.39
C SER A 62 -5.59 13.88 1.72
N CYS A 63 -4.87 14.41 2.70
CA CYS A 63 -5.47 14.86 3.96
C CYS A 63 -6.63 15.85 3.68
N GLY A 64 -7.78 15.63 4.32
CA GLY A 64 -9.02 16.38 4.08
C GLY A 64 -9.91 15.86 2.95
N GLY A 65 -9.52 14.80 2.24
CA GLY A 65 -10.36 14.14 1.22
C GLY A 65 -10.61 14.95 -0.07
N THR A 66 -10.02 16.13 -0.16
CA THR A 66 -10.31 17.15 -1.19
C THR A 66 -9.63 16.85 -2.51
N LYS A 67 -8.43 16.24 -2.50
CA LYS A 67 -7.70 15.85 -3.71
C LYS A 67 -7.61 14.33 -3.81
N LYS A 68 -8.14 13.80 -4.92
CA LYS A 68 -8.09 12.39 -5.27
C LYS A 68 -7.32 12.24 -6.56
N HIS A 69 -6.17 11.56 -6.50
CA HIS A 69 -5.37 11.23 -7.67
C HIS A 69 -5.48 9.73 -7.92
N SER A 70 -5.98 9.33 -9.09
CA SER A 70 -6.07 7.92 -9.45
C SER A 70 -5.12 7.58 -10.59
N THR A 71 -4.47 6.43 -10.49
CA THR A 71 -3.56 5.92 -11.52
C THR A 71 -3.68 4.41 -11.66
N ILE A 72 -3.28 3.90 -12.81
CA ILE A 72 -3.18 2.46 -13.06
C ILE A 72 -1.72 2.06 -12.81
N ALA A 73 -1.55 1.12 -11.90
CA ALA A 73 -0.25 0.60 -11.49
C ALA A 73 -0.13 -0.89 -11.82
N ARG A 74 1.11 -1.34 -11.94
CA ARG A 74 1.45 -2.75 -12.12
C ARG A 74 1.75 -3.36 -10.77
N ALA A 75 1.09 -4.49 -10.49
CA ALA A 75 1.31 -5.29 -9.30
C ALA A 75 2.10 -6.56 -9.66
N LYS A 76 3.11 -6.87 -8.86
CA LYS A 76 3.89 -8.10 -8.93
C LYS A 76 3.85 -8.77 -7.56
N PHE A 77 3.42 -10.02 -7.54
CA PHE A 77 3.53 -10.87 -6.36
C PHE A 77 4.86 -11.60 -6.42
N VAL A 78 5.58 -11.62 -5.31
CA VAL A 78 6.88 -12.27 -5.16
C VAL A 78 6.71 -13.40 -4.16
N ASP A 79 6.63 -14.63 -4.66
CA ASP A 79 6.28 -15.82 -3.90
C ASP A 79 7.27 -16.21 -2.78
N PRO A 80 8.62 -16.14 -2.92
CA PRO A 80 9.51 -16.55 -1.84
C PRO A 80 9.48 -15.62 -0.61
N ASN A 81 9.02 -14.38 -0.78
CA ASN A 81 8.90 -13.41 0.31
C ASN A 81 7.45 -13.09 0.69
N SER A 82 6.47 -13.75 0.07
CA SER A 82 5.06 -13.40 0.19
C SER A 82 4.83 -11.89 0.13
N ALA A 83 5.48 -11.23 -0.84
CA ALA A 83 5.47 -9.78 -0.96
C ALA A 83 4.67 -9.32 -2.18
N LEU A 84 4.07 -8.14 -2.07
CA LEU A 84 3.35 -7.44 -3.12
C LEU A 84 4.12 -6.16 -3.44
N ILE A 85 4.57 -6.05 -4.69
CA ILE A 85 5.22 -4.86 -5.21
C ILE A 85 4.27 -4.19 -6.18
N VAL A 86 3.88 -2.95 -5.89
CA VAL A 86 3.03 -2.12 -6.76
C VAL A 86 3.84 -0.94 -7.27
N THR A 87 3.99 -0.86 -8.59
CA THR A 87 4.75 0.20 -9.25
C THR A 87 3.87 0.99 -10.18
N GLY A 88 3.99 2.31 -10.16
CA GLY A 88 3.19 3.17 -10.99
C GLY A 88 3.74 4.58 -11.09
N ARG A 89 2.90 5.46 -11.65
CA ARG A 89 3.21 6.87 -11.82
C ARG A 89 2.00 7.71 -11.48
N PHE A 90 2.18 8.77 -10.70
CA PHE A 90 1.21 9.85 -10.58
C PHE A 90 1.65 11.01 -11.48
N GLY A 91 0.73 11.54 -12.28
CA GLY A 91 1.03 12.69 -13.15
C GLY A 91 0.81 14.03 -12.46
N ASN A 92 -0.24 14.12 -11.63
CA ASN A 92 -0.77 15.38 -11.11
C ASN A 92 -0.66 15.51 -9.58
N ASP A 93 0.14 14.65 -8.94
CA ASP A 93 0.36 14.71 -7.49
C ASP A 93 1.44 15.76 -7.15
N VAL A 94 1.44 16.24 -5.90
CA VAL A 94 2.43 17.21 -5.38
C VAL A 94 3.86 16.67 -5.55
N ALA A 95 4.08 15.38 -5.26
CA ALA A 95 5.38 14.74 -5.49
C ALA A 95 5.75 14.70 -6.99
N ALA A 96 4.77 14.51 -7.88
CA ALA A 96 5.00 14.48 -9.32
C ALA A 96 5.43 15.84 -9.88
N GLN A 97 4.87 16.94 -9.34
CA GLN A 97 5.27 18.31 -9.70
C GLN A 97 6.71 18.64 -9.27
N ARG A 98 7.24 17.92 -8.27
CA ARG A 98 8.59 18.11 -7.72
C ARG A 98 9.60 17.09 -8.25
N ASP A 99 9.34 16.51 -9.43
CA ASP A 99 10.18 15.51 -10.10
C ASP A 99 10.21 14.12 -9.43
N TYR A 100 9.21 13.78 -8.59
CA TYR A 100 9.01 12.43 -8.04
C TYR A 100 7.72 11.76 -8.55
N PRO A 101 7.53 11.62 -9.89
CA PRO A 101 6.28 11.11 -10.44
C PRO A 101 6.09 9.60 -10.24
N HIS A 102 7.19 8.84 -10.08
CA HIS A 102 7.12 7.40 -9.93
C HIS A 102 6.96 6.98 -8.47
N PHE A 103 6.35 5.81 -8.27
CA PHE A 103 6.29 5.19 -6.96
C PHE A 103 6.51 3.68 -7.04
N CYS A 104 7.03 3.15 -5.95
CA CYS A 104 7.19 1.73 -5.69
C CYS A 104 6.69 1.46 -4.27
N LEU A 105 5.56 0.79 -4.17
CA LEU A 105 4.99 0.34 -2.91
C LEU A 105 5.39 -1.12 -2.70
N TYR A 106 6.06 -1.40 -1.59
CA TYR A 106 6.37 -2.74 -1.13
C TYR A 106 5.46 -3.07 0.06
N LEU A 107 4.77 -4.20 -0.01
CA LEU A 107 3.95 -4.74 1.08
C LEU A 107 4.33 -6.20 1.29
N SER A 108 4.30 -6.65 2.54
CA SER A 108 4.64 -8.00 2.95
C SER A 108 3.68 -8.50 4.02
N THR A 109 3.47 -9.82 4.06
CA THR A 109 2.78 -10.49 5.18
C THR A 109 3.70 -10.73 6.37
N LYS A 110 5.00 -10.44 6.25
CA LYS A 110 5.97 -10.46 7.37
C LYS A 110 5.79 -9.21 8.24
N VAL A 111 4.70 -9.20 9.00
CA VAL A 111 4.34 -8.13 9.94
C VAL A 111 4.99 -8.39 11.30
N THR A 112 5.54 -7.36 11.93
CA THR A 112 6.12 -7.46 13.28
C THR A 112 5.06 -7.66 14.36
N ASP A 113 5.43 -8.16 15.53
CA ASP A 113 4.47 -8.38 16.64
C ASP A 113 3.73 -7.10 17.05
N THR A 114 4.41 -5.96 17.04
CA THR A 114 3.83 -4.65 17.37
C THR A 114 2.83 -4.18 16.31
N GLU A 115 3.20 -4.26 15.03
CA GLU A 115 2.33 -3.92 13.91
C GLU A 115 1.08 -4.81 13.87
N PHE A 116 1.25 -6.09 14.21
CA PHE A 116 0.19 -7.08 14.31
C PHE A 116 -0.77 -6.79 15.47
N HIS A 117 -0.23 -6.45 16.65
CA HIS A 117 -1.04 -6.02 17.79
C HIS A 117 -1.84 -4.75 17.47
N ASN A 118 -1.28 -3.87 16.65
CA ASN A 118 -1.96 -2.69 16.13
C ASN A 118 -3.01 -3.01 15.04
N GLY A 119 -3.32 -4.29 14.77
CA GLY A 119 -4.34 -4.72 13.81
C GLY A 119 -3.91 -4.63 12.33
N SER A 120 -2.61 -4.60 12.05
CA SER A 120 -2.10 -4.52 10.68
C SER A 120 -1.96 -5.93 10.08
N ILE A 121 -2.45 -6.13 8.87
CA ILE A 121 -2.38 -7.39 8.13
C ILE A 121 -1.24 -7.44 7.11
N LEU A 122 -0.81 -6.27 6.62
CA LEU A 122 0.35 -6.11 5.75
C LEU A 122 1.12 -4.88 6.22
N SER A 123 2.45 -4.98 6.18
CA SER A 123 3.34 -3.86 6.42
C SER A 123 4.37 -3.74 5.29
N GLY A 124 4.97 -2.56 5.17
CA GLY A 124 6.02 -2.33 4.21
C GLY A 124 6.33 -0.84 4.05
N SER A 125 6.76 -0.46 2.85
CA SER A 125 7.32 0.86 2.61
C SER A 125 6.90 1.42 1.25
N LEU A 126 6.71 2.73 1.20
CA LEU A 126 6.48 3.47 -0.03
C LEU A 126 7.73 4.25 -0.42
N GLN A 127 8.25 3.94 -1.60
CA GLN A 127 9.30 4.72 -2.24
C GLN A 127 8.72 5.61 -3.32
N ARG A 128 9.19 6.85 -3.37
CA ARG A 128 8.89 7.81 -4.44
C ARG A 128 10.19 8.17 -5.13
N GLY A 129 10.11 8.51 -6.41
CA GLY A 129 11.33 8.63 -7.21
C GLY A 129 11.10 9.10 -8.62
N ASN A 130 12.22 9.24 -9.33
CA ASN A 130 12.26 9.36 -10.77
C ASN A 130 13.02 8.19 -11.38
N ARG A 131 12.29 7.24 -11.97
CA ARG A 131 12.87 6.06 -12.62
C ARG A 131 13.88 6.41 -13.70
N ARG A 132 13.74 7.54 -14.41
CA ARG A 132 14.68 7.97 -15.45
C ARG A 132 16.01 8.45 -14.87
N ARG A 133 15.98 9.04 -13.68
CA ARG A 133 17.17 9.56 -12.98
C ARG A 133 17.80 8.53 -12.03
N GLY A 134 17.13 7.39 -11.80
CA GLY A 134 17.59 6.37 -10.86
C GLY A 134 17.44 6.76 -9.38
N VAL A 135 16.79 7.88 -9.09
CA VAL A 135 16.62 8.38 -7.71
C VAL A 135 15.36 7.78 -7.11
N TRP A 136 15.52 7.10 -5.97
CA TRP A 136 14.46 6.51 -5.18
C TRP A 136 14.67 6.82 -3.72
N GLU A 137 13.64 7.35 -3.07
CA GLU A 137 13.68 7.69 -1.66
C GLU A 137 12.51 7.02 -0.94
N THR A 138 12.79 6.42 0.22
CA THR A 138 11.74 5.89 1.09
C THR A 138 11.06 7.07 1.78
N THR A 139 9.74 7.14 1.60
CA THR A 139 8.94 8.31 2.00
C THR A 139 8.05 8.00 3.20
N HIS A 140 7.48 6.79 3.22
CA HIS A 140 6.49 6.39 4.22
C HIS A 140 6.61 4.91 4.53
N TYR A 141 6.24 4.56 5.75
CA TYR A 141 5.86 3.20 6.09
C TYR A 141 4.39 2.97 5.74
N ALA A 142 4.10 1.83 5.12
CA ALA A 142 2.79 1.50 4.60
C ALA A 142 2.17 0.40 5.44
N PHE A 143 0.96 0.64 5.94
CA PHE A 143 0.23 -0.30 6.78
C PHE A 143 -1.15 -0.55 6.20
N VAL A 144 -1.51 -1.82 6.07
CA VAL A 144 -2.87 -2.23 5.74
C VAL A 144 -3.52 -2.69 7.03
N LYS A 145 -4.52 -1.94 7.48
CA LYS A 145 -5.31 -2.33 8.64
C LYS A 145 -6.37 -3.35 8.25
N ARG A 146 -6.69 -4.22 9.19
CA ARG A 146 -7.87 -5.08 9.09
C ARG A 146 -9.09 -4.19 8.92
N THR A 147 -9.85 -4.40 7.85
CA THR A 147 -11.25 -3.96 7.84
C THR A 147 -11.98 -4.86 8.82
N GLU A 148 -12.24 -4.37 10.03
CA GLU A 148 -13.29 -4.94 10.85
C GLU A 148 -14.58 -4.76 10.06
N THR A 149 -15.05 -5.82 9.40
CA THR A 149 -16.46 -5.90 9.00
C THR A 149 -17.27 -5.93 10.30
N GLY A 150 -17.55 -4.74 10.82
CA GLY A 150 -18.44 -4.44 11.92
C GLY A 150 -19.09 -3.09 11.64
N ASN A 151 -20.38 -3.14 11.30
CA ASN A 151 -21.38 -2.06 11.17
C ASN A 151 -21.29 -1.24 9.86
N ASN A 152 -22.31 -1.15 9.00
CA ASN A 152 -23.76 -1.38 9.12
C ASN A 152 -24.30 -2.31 8.03
#